data_AF-A0AAN5NCP3-F1
#
_entry.id   AF-A0AAN5NCP3-F1
#
_cell.length_a   1.000
_cell.length_b   1.000
_cell.length_c   1.000
_cell.angle_alpha   90.00
_cell.angle_beta   90.00
_cell.angle_gamma   90.00
#
_symmetry.space_group_name_H-M   'P 1'
#
loop_
_entity.id
_entity.type
_entity.pdbx_description
1 polymer ?
#
loop_
_entity_poly.entity_id
_entity_poly.type
_entity_poly.pdbx_seq_one_letter_code
_entity_poly.pdbx_strand_id
1 'polypeptide(L)' 'MGVKNRLREIRMQEFVMDTGDFARKLRVNLKTYSNWEKNRSKPPLEEALRIAKELDRKVEDIWSLENIE' A
#
# COMPACT_ATOMS: atom_id res chain seq x y z
N MET A 1 0.94 -16.88 8.61
CA MET A 1 1.35 -15.50 8.90
C MET A 1 0.67 -14.58 7.90
N GLY A 2 -0.19 -13.68 8.37
CA GLY A 2 -0.86 -12.68 7.52
C GLY A 2 0.03 -11.45 7.32
N VAL A 3 -0.18 -10.70 6.24
CA VAL A 3 0.37 -9.33 6.12
C VAL A 3 -0.81 -8.39 6.23
N LYS A 4 -0.82 -7.57 7.28
CA LYS A 4 -1.75 -6.46 7.41
C LYS A 4 -1.37 -5.39 6.39
N ASN A 5 -2.37 -4.77 5.77
CA ASN A 5 -2.18 -3.76 4.72
C ASN A 5 -3.07 -2.56 4.98
N ARG A 6 -2.47 -1.37 4.99
CA ARG A 6 -3.14 -0.09 5.32
C ARG A 6 -3.28 0.86 4.13
N LEU A 7 -2.98 0.43 2.90
CA LEU A 7 -3.08 1.28 1.70
C LEU A 7 -4.45 1.94 1.54
N ARG A 8 -5.53 1.21 1.85
CA ARG A 8 -6.90 1.75 1.77
C ARG A 8 -7.14 2.86 2.79
N GLU A 9 -6.70 2.63 4.03
CA GLU A 9 -6.83 3.60 5.12
C GLU A 9 -6.09 4.88 4.77
N ILE A 10 -4.82 4.76 4.38
CA ILE A 10 -3.97 5.89 3.97
C ILE A 10 -4.63 6.67 2.82
N ARG A 11 -5.07 5.96 1.77
CA ARG A 11 -5.73 6.60 0.62
C ARG A 11 -6.99 7.38 1.03
N MET A 12 -7.85 6.79 1.86
CA MET A 12 -9.15 7.38 2.20
C MET A 12 -9.06 8.47 3.26
N GLN A 13 -8.16 8.34 4.25
CA GLN A 13 -8.08 9.25 5.39
C GLN A 13 -7.14 10.43 5.14
N GLU A 14 -6.01 10.19 4.45
CA GLU A 14 -4.96 11.20 4.32
C GLU A 14 -5.01 11.93 2.98
N PHE A 15 -5.26 11.17 1.90
CA PHE A 15 -5.25 11.74 0.55
C PHE A 15 -6.64 12.05 0.01
N VAL A 16 -7.67 11.36 0.52
CA VAL A 16 -9.07 11.51 0.09
C VAL A 16 -9.20 11.39 -1.44
N MET A 17 -8.48 10.43 -2.02
CA MET A 17 -8.42 10.19 -3.46
C MET A 17 -9.20 8.94 -3.85
N ASP A 18 -9.73 8.92 -5.07
CA ASP A 18 -10.19 7.68 -5.67
C ASP A 18 -9.00 6.74 -5.95
N THR A 19 -9.32 5.46 -6.14
CA THR A 19 -8.32 4.39 -6.34
C THR A 19 -7.40 4.66 -7.55
N GLY A 20 -7.93 5.25 -8.63
CA GLY A 20 -7.17 5.59 -9.84
C GLY A 20 -6.24 6.77 -9.64
N ASP A 21 -6.71 7.85 -9.00
CA ASP A 21 -5.87 8.99 -8.63
C ASP A 21 -4.70 8.58 -7.75
N PHE A 22 -4.97 7.76 -6.73
CA PHE A 22 -3.93 7.32 -5.82
C PHE A 22 -2.94 6.35 -6.48
N ALA A 23 -3.41 5.45 -7.36
CA ALA A 23 -2.53 4.59 -8.16
C ALA A 23 -1.60 5.42 -9.05
N ARG A 24 -2.11 6.49 -9.68
CA ARG A 24 -1.29 7.44 -10.47
C ARG A 24 -0.26 8.14 -9.61
N LYS A 25 -0.63 8.64 -8.42
CA LYS A 25 0.31 9.24 -7.46
C LYS A 25 1.45 8.28 -7.12
N LEU A 26 1.11 7.02 -6.84
CA LEU A 26 2.10 5.98 -6.54
C LEU A 26 2.86 5.46 -7.77
N ARG A 27 2.54 5.94 -8.97
CA ARG A 27 3.13 5.52 -10.26
C ARG A 27 2.98 4.01 -10.52
N VAL A 28 1.85 3.44 -10.12
CA VAL A 28 1.52 2.04 -10.35
C VAL A 28 0.23 1.93 -11.15
N ASN A 29 0.08 0.88 -11.94
CA ASN A 29 -1.16 0.67 -12.66
C ASN A 29 -2.32 0.39 -11.69
N LEU A 30 -3.53 0.79 -12.08
CA LEU A 30 -4.74 0.68 -11.26
C LEU A 30 -5.03 -0.76 -10.81
N LYS A 31 -4.83 -1.75 -11.68
CA LYS A 31 -5.10 -3.16 -11.37
C LYS A 31 -4.16 -3.69 -10.29
N THR A 32 -2.87 -3.38 -10.39
CA THR A 32 -1.84 -3.73 -9.43
C THR A 32 -2.14 -3.10 -8.07
N TYR A 33 -2.39 -1.79 -8.04
CA TYR A 33 -2.77 -1.11 -6.80
C TYR A 33 -4.04 -1.71 -6.18
N SER A 34 -5.08 -1.94 -6.99
CA SER A 34 -6.34 -2.54 -6.52
C SER A 34 -6.15 -3.95 -5.94
N ASN A 35 -5.25 -4.75 -6.53
CA ASN A 35 -4.93 -6.08 -6.02
C ASN A 35 -4.20 -6.00 -4.68
N TRP A 36 -3.28 -5.05 -4.52
CA TRP A 36 -2.61 -4.81 -3.24
C TRP A 36 -3.59 -4.31 -2.19
N GLU A 37 -4.43 -3.31 -2.48
CA GLU A 37 -5.42 -2.77 -1.53
C GLU A 37 -6.39 -3.86 -1.03
N LYS A 38 -6.75 -4.81 -1.90
CA LYS A 38 -7.63 -5.95 -1.58
C LYS A 38 -6.89 -7.18 -1.03
N ASN A 39 -5.60 -7.08 -0.75
CA ASN A 39 -4.72 -8.18 -0.32
C ASN A 39 -4.74 -9.42 -1.24
N ARG A 40 -5.08 -9.27 -2.52
CA ARG A 40 -5.05 -10.35 -3.52
C ARG A 40 -3.63 -10.70 -3.95
N SER A 41 -2.72 -9.73 -3.88
CA SER A 41 -1.29 -9.91 -4.05
C SER A 41 -0.53 -8.96 -3.13
N LYS A 42 0.76 -9.22 -2.96
CA LYS A 42 1.67 -8.35 -2.20
C LYS A 42 2.57 -7.58 -3.18
N PRO A 43 2.97 -6.35 -2.87
CA PRO A 43 4.03 -5.70 -3.63
C PRO A 43 5.35 -6.48 -3.48
N PRO A 44 6.20 -6.53 -4.51
CA PRO A 44 7.62 -6.85 -4.33
C PRO A 44 8.25 -5.94 -3.28
N LEU A 45 9.30 -6.40 -2.60
CA LEU A 45 9.97 -5.61 -1.55
C LEU A 45 10.46 -4.25 -2.07
N GLU A 46 11.02 -4.20 -3.28
CA GLU A 46 11.46 -2.97 -3.94
C GLU A 46 10.33 -1.96 -4.10
N GLU A 47 9.15 -2.41 -4.55
CA GLU A 47 7.97 -1.57 -4.70
C GLU A 47 7.41 -1.13 -3.35
N ALA A 48 7.40 -2.00 -2.35
CA ALA A 48 6.97 -1.65 -1.00
C ALA A 48 7.85 -0.54 -0.40
N LEU A 49 9.17 -0.65 -0.55
CA LEU A 49 10.15 0.37 -0.13
C LEU A 49 9.98 1.68 -0.90
N ARG A 50 9.79 1.61 -2.22
CA ARG A 50 9.57 2.79 -3.07
C ARG A 50 8.29 3.54 -2.67
N ILE A 51 7.19 2.81 -2.47
CA ILE A 51 5.91 3.39 -2.05
C ILE A 51 6.02 3.99 -0.64
N ALA A 52 6.69 3.31 0.29
CA ALA A 52 6.93 3.84 1.62
C ALA A 52 7.68 5.17 1.58
N LYS A 53 8.71 5.28 0.72
CA LYS A 53 9.43 6.55 0.49
C LYS A 53 8.54 7.64 -0.12
N GLU A 54 7.71 7.30 -1.10
CA GLU A 54 6.77 8.25 -1.73
C GLU A 54 5.70 8.77 -0.76
N LEU A 55 5.35 7.97 0.25
CA LEU A 55 4.38 8.30 1.29
C LEU A 55 5.04 8.86 2.56
N ASP A 56 6.37 9.05 2.56
CA ASP A 56 7.18 9.52 3.69
C ASP A 56 6.94 8.73 4.99
N ARG A 57 6.95 7.40 4.88
CA ARG A 57 6.62 6.46 5.99
C ARG A 57 7.55 5.25 5.98
N LYS A 58 7.57 4.49 7.08
CA LYS A 58 8.21 3.17 7.07
C LYS A 58 7.33 2.18 6.32
N VAL A 59 7.96 1.16 5.73
CA VAL A 59 7.22 0.05 5.08
C VAL A 59 6.26 -0.60 6.07
N GLU A 60 6.70 -0.78 7.32
CA GLU A 60 5.92 -1.39 8.41
C GLU A 60 4.67 -0.59 8.80
N ASP A 61 4.63 0.72 8.54
CA ASP A 61 3.45 1.55 8.76
C ASP A 61 2.34 1.27 7.73
N ILE A 62 2.70 0.69 6.58
CA ILE A 62 1.82 0.37 5.46
C ILE A 62 1.53 -1.14 5.41
N TRP A 63 2.57 -1.96 5.53
CA TRP A 63 2.53 -3.42 5.52
C TRP A 63 3.28 -4.00 6.71
N SER A 64 2.56 -4.65 7.61
CA SER A 64 3.14 -5.29 8.80
C SER A 64 2.76 -6.78 8.84
N LEU A 65 3.57 -7.59 9.52
CA LEU A 65 3.23 -8.99 9.77
C LEU A 65 2.21 -9.08 10.91
N GLU A 66 1.18 -9.90 10.72
CA GLU A 66 0.26 -10.26 11.80
C GLU A 66 0.83 -11.47 12.56
N ASN A 67 0.79 -11.41 13.89
CA ASN A 67 1.25 -12.43 14.84
C ASN A 67 2.77 -12.63 14.89
N ILE A 68 3.51 -11.57 15.20
CA ILE A 68 4.85 -11.70 15.79
C ILE A 68 4.66 -11.53 17.29
N GLU A 69 4.88 -12.61 18.05
CA GLU A 69 5.01 -12.57 19.51
C GLU A 69 6.28 -11.81 19.93
#